data_AF-D1W8V2-F1
#
_entry.id   AF-D1W8V2-F1
#
_cell.length_a   1.000
_cell.length_b   1.000
_cell.length_c   1.000
_cell.angle_alpha   90.00
_cell.angle_beta   90.00
_cell.angle_gamma   90.00
#
_symmetry.space_group_name_H-M   'P 1'
#
loop_
_entity.id
_entity.type
_entity.pdbx_description
1 polymer ?
#
loop_
_entity_poly.entity_id
_entity_poly.type
_entity_poly.pdbx_seq_one_letter_code
_entity_poly.pdbx_strand_id
1 'polypeptide(L)'
;MRIEILQAGTGDSIWISHNKKNVVIDGGKSTIAIRTRYDKIPLDEIIDLLVVTHIDSDHIAGIIALVKHMKENGESHRLKQVWFNFPKKEETDEYSVAEGNELASLLLGIDGVCWNNNISELLDSTIEVGDMKLRVLAPDHDVADEYKPNNPDELGVYPEDWHVNLRTLIDNVDDDDMDEGGPNSQSIIILVECEGKKLL
;
A
#
# COMPACT_ATOMS: atom_id res chain seq x y z
N MET A 1 -13.92 -9.02 -11.16
CA MET A 1 -12.74 -8.71 -10.30
C MET A 1 -11.96 -9.96 -9.85
N ARG A 2 -10.62 -9.90 -9.95
CA ARG A 2 -9.62 -10.84 -9.41
C ARG A 2 -8.81 -10.12 -8.33
N ILE A 3 -8.60 -10.77 -7.18
CA ILE A 3 -7.80 -10.28 -6.06
C ILE A 3 -6.66 -11.26 -5.84
N GLU A 4 -5.43 -10.77 -5.79
CA GLU A 4 -4.23 -11.56 -5.53
C GLU A 4 -3.55 -10.98 -4.29
N ILE A 5 -3.51 -11.78 -3.21
CA ILE A 5 -2.68 -11.47 -2.04
C ILE A 5 -1.28 -12.00 -2.32
N LEU A 6 -0.31 -11.10 -2.44
CA LEU A 6 1.07 -11.40 -2.80
C LEU A 6 1.86 -11.78 -1.54
N GLN A 7 2.93 -12.55 -1.73
CA GLN A 7 3.83 -12.93 -0.64
C GLN A 7 4.62 -11.71 -0.15
N ALA A 8 4.02 -10.96 0.77
CA ALA A 8 4.52 -9.71 1.33
C ALA A 8 5.70 -9.92 2.29
N GLY A 9 5.95 -11.14 2.77
CA GLY A 9 6.94 -11.41 3.82
C GLY A 9 6.41 -10.98 5.19
N THR A 10 6.28 -9.68 5.40
CA THR A 10 5.53 -9.04 6.50
C THR A 10 4.68 -7.90 5.92
N GLY A 11 3.64 -7.49 6.64
CA GLY A 11 2.65 -6.51 6.18
C GLY A 11 1.81 -6.99 5.00
N ASP A 12 1.20 -6.04 4.29
CA ASP A 12 0.26 -6.33 3.20
C ASP A 12 0.82 -6.07 1.81
N SER A 13 0.40 -6.90 0.84
CA SER A 13 0.61 -6.63 -0.57
C SER A 13 -0.53 -7.24 -1.40
N ILE A 14 -1.36 -6.38 -1.99
CA ILE A 14 -2.59 -6.79 -2.65
C ILE A 14 -2.63 -6.23 -4.07
N TRP A 15 -2.87 -7.10 -5.04
CA TRP A 15 -3.09 -6.72 -6.43
C TRP A 15 -4.52 -7.05 -6.85
N ILE A 16 -5.29 -6.02 -7.20
CA ILE A 16 -6.66 -6.15 -7.70
C ILE A 16 -6.67 -5.87 -9.20
N SER A 17 -7.28 -6.76 -9.97
CA SER A 17 -7.42 -6.58 -11.42
C SER A 17 -8.84 -6.85 -11.91
N HIS A 18 -9.31 -6.01 -12.83
CA HIS A 18 -10.58 -6.21 -13.52
C HIS A 18 -10.63 -5.45 -14.84
N ASN A 19 -11.02 -6.10 -15.94
CA ASN A 19 -11.20 -5.45 -17.25
C ASN A 19 -10.03 -4.52 -17.65
N LYS A 20 -8.79 -5.03 -17.54
CA LYS A 20 -7.53 -4.31 -17.80
C LYS A 20 -7.22 -3.13 -16.87
N LYS A 21 -7.96 -3.03 -15.77
CA LYS A 21 -7.70 -2.07 -14.69
C LYS A 21 -6.99 -2.73 -13.54
N ASN A 22 -5.96 -2.07 -13.03
CA ASN A 22 -5.16 -2.57 -11.93
C ASN A 22 -5.13 -1.57 -10.76
N VAL A 23 -5.47 -2.05 -9.57
CA VAL A 23 -5.32 -1.34 -8.30
C VAL A 23 -4.34 -2.13 -7.43
N VAL A 24 -3.33 -1.45 -6.91
CA VAL A 24 -2.31 -2.04 -6.03
C VAL A 24 -2.47 -1.40 -4.65
N ILE A 25 -2.51 -2.21 -3.60
CA ILE A 25 -2.60 -1.76 -2.21
C ILE A 25 -1.42 -2.38 -1.48
N ASP A 26 -0.50 -1.53 -1.02
CA ASP A 26 0.75 -1.87 -0.34
C ASP A 26 1.66 -2.87 -1.07
N GLY A 27 2.88 -3.00 -0.56
CA GLY A 27 3.98 -3.70 -1.21
C GLY A 27 4.57 -4.86 -0.44
N GLY A 28 4.30 -4.96 0.86
CA GLY A 28 5.00 -5.88 1.73
C GLY A 28 6.47 -5.49 1.94
N LYS A 29 7.12 -6.09 2.92
CA LYS A 29 8.60 -6.03 3.05
C LYS A 29 9.33 -6.81 1.94
N SER A 30 8.71 -7.87 1.43
CA SER A 30 9.21 -8.73 0.36
C SER A 30 8.94 -8.14 -1.03
N THR A 31 9.98 -7.55 -1.60
CA THR A 31 9.90 -6.83 -2.89
C THR A 31 9.78 -7.74 -4.12
N ILE A 32 9.95 -9.06 -3.98
CA ILE A 32 10.05 -9.98 -5.13
C ILE A 32 8.68 -10.24 -5.74
N ALA A 33 7.67 -10.49 -4.91
CA ALA A 33 6.34 -10.90 -5.37
C ALA A 33 5.67 -9.78 -6.17
N ILE A 34 5.71 -8.54 -5.66
CA ILE A 34 5.12 -7.38 -6.33
C ILE A 34 5.79 -7.03 -7.66
N ARG A 35 7.14 -7.04 -7.72
CA ARG A 35 7.87 -6.82 -8.98
C ARG A 35 7.59 -7.92 -10.01
N THR A 36 7.61 -9.18 -9.57
CA THR A 36 7.28 -10.32 -10.44
C THR A 36 5.84 -10.25 -10.94
N ARG A 37 4.91 -9.73 -10.13
CA ARG A 37 3.52 -9.55 -10.52
C ARG A 37 3.35 -8.40 -11.50
N TYR A 38 4.09 -7.30 -11.31
CA TYR A 38 4.15 -6.18 -12.24
C TYR A 38 4.71 -6.60 -13.60
N ASP A 39 5.81 -7.35 -13.65
CA ASP A 39 6.43 -7.82 -14.91
C ASP A 39 5.51 -8.70 -15.76
N LYS A 40 4.43 -9.24 -15.16
CA LYS A 40 3.43 -10.06 -15.84
C LYS A 40 2.24 -9.27 -16.39
N ILE A 41 2.11 -7.97 -16.08
CA ILE A 41 0.99 -7.19 -16.63
C ILE A 41 1.21 -6.97 -18.14
N PRO A 42 0.16 -7.08 -18.97
CA PRO A 42 0.26 -6.80 -20.40
C PRO A 42 0.80 -5.39 -20.68
N LEU A 43 1.54 -5.22 -21.78
CA LEU A 43 2.16 -3.94 -22.14
C LEU A 43 1.15 -2.79 -22.35
N ASP A 44 -0.10 -3.11 -22.71
CA ASP A 44 -1.19 -2.14 -22.86
C ASP A 44 -1.94 -1.86 -21.54
N GLU A 45 -1.50 -2.45 -20.43
CA GLU A 45 -2.03 -2.20 -19.09
C GLU A 45 -1.06 -1.36 -18.25
N ILE A 46 -1.64 -0.67 -17.27
CA ILE A 46 -0.96 0.22 -16.32
C ILE A 46 -1.47 -0.09 -14.91
N ILE A 47 -0.79 0.48 -13.91
CA ILE A 47 -1.33 0.63 -12.56
C ILE A 47 -2.21 1.89 -12.57
N ASP A 48 -3.52 1.70 -12.57
CA ASP A 48 -4.48 2.81 -12.58
C ASP A 48 -4.51 3.54 -11.24
N LEU A 49 -4.35 2.80 -10.14
CA LEU A 49 -4.26 3.33 -8.79
C LEU A 49 -3.29 2.51 -7.94
N LEU A 50 -2.39 3.20 -7.27
CA LEU A 50 -1.53 2.68 -6.22
C LEU A 50 -1.96 3.30 -4.89
N VAL A 51 -2.23 2.49 -3.88
CA VAL A 51 -2.58 2.93 -2.53
C VAL A 51 -1.48 2.47 -1.59
N VAL A 52 -0.91 3.42 -0.86
CA VAL A 52 0.00 3.17 0.26
C VAL A 52 -0.79 3.50 1.51
N THR A 53 -1.16 2.46 2.27
CA THR A 53 -2.04 2.62 3.42
C THR A 53 -1.36 3.44 4.50
N HIS A 54 -0.08 3.17 4.77
CA HIS A 54 0.76 3.91 5.71
C HIS A 54 2.25 3.68 5.42
N ILE A 55 3.14 4.36 6.16
CA ILE A 55 4.58 4.36 5.88
C ILE A 55 5.36 3.21 6.50
N ASP A 56 4.76 2.35 7.33
CA ASP A 56 5.52 1.30 8.00
C ASP A 56 6.22 0.40 6.99
N SER A 57 7.47 0.03 7.29
CA SER A 57 8.39 -0.60 6.34
C SER A 57 7.80 -1.87 5.70
N ASP A 58 7.04 -2.62 6.47
CA ASP A 58 6.38 -3.84 6.02
C ASP A 58 5.20 -3.61 5.07
N HIS A 59 4.75 -2.37 4.88
CA HIS A 59 3.79 -1.99 3.84
C HIS A 59 4.45 -1.24 2.67
N ILE A 60 5.32 -0.25 2.95
CA ILE A 60 5.84 0.66 1.92
C ILE A 60 7.06 0.12 1.15
N ALA A 61 7.86 -0.78 1.73
CA ALA A 61 9.15 -1.16 1.14
C ALA A 61 9.01 -1.79 -0.25
N GLY A 62 8.01 -2.66 -0.45
CA GLY A 62 7.69 -3.26 -1.73
C GLY A 62 7.21 -2.25 -2.77
N ILE A 63 6.54 -1.17 -2.33
CA ILE A 63 6.12 -0.08 -3.23
C ILE A 63 7.32 0.73 -3.70
N ILE A 64 8.25 1.07 -2.80
CA ILE A 64 9.50 1.74 -3.16
C ILE A 64 10.27 0.92 -4.20
N ALA A 65 10.38 -0.39 -3.96
CA ALA A 65 11.05 -1.29 -4.89
C ALA A 65 10.34 -1.40 -6.24
N LEU A 66 9.00 -1.44 -6.25
CA LEU A 66 8.20 -1.41 -7.48
C LEU A 66 8.44 -0.13 -8.28
N VAL A 67 8.35 1.04 -7.64
CA VAL A 67 8.53 2.33 -8.33
C VAL A 67 9.95 2.51 -8.86
N LYS A 68 10.98 2.07 -8.11
CA LYS A 68 12.37 2.01 -8.58
C LYS A 68 12.51 1.11 -9.81
N HIS A 69 11.94 -0.10 -9.75
CA HIS A 69 11.95 -1.05 -10.87
C HIS A 69 11.29 -0.47 -12.13
N MET A 70 10.14 0.19 -11.98
CA MET A 70 9.48 0.90 -13.10
C MET A 70 10.39 1.99 -13.68
N LYS A 71 11.06 2.78 -12.83
CA LYS A 71 11.96 3.85 -13.24
C LYS A 71 13.20 3.33 -13.98
N GLU A 72 13.82 2.28 -13.46
CA GLU A 72 14.98 1.61 -14.06
C GLU A 72 14.68 1.06 -15.46
N ASN A 73 13.44 0.58 -15.67
CA ASN A 73 12.98 0.07 -16.96
C ASN A 73 12.39 1.12 -17.90
N GLY A 74 12.33 2.40 -17.50
CA GLY A 74 11.72 3.47 -18.30
C GLY A 74 10.19 3.41 -18.37
N GLU A 75 9.56 2.73 -17.41
CA GLU A 75 8.15 2.41 -17.37
C GLU A 75 7.35 3.23 -16.34
N SER A 76 7.93 4.27 -15.75
CA SER A 76 7.24 5.13 -14.78
C SER A 76 5.91 5.72 -15.31
N HIS A 77 5.80 5.89 -16.63
CA HIS A 77 4.57 6.33 -17.32
C HIS A 77 3.38 5.35 -17.17
N ARG A 78 3.63 4.12 -16.67
CA ARG A 78 2.62 3.09 -16.41
C ARG A 78 2.04 3.17 -14.99
N LEU A 79 2.35 4.23 -14.24
CA LEU A 79 1.74 4.56 -12.96
C LEU A 79 0.87 5.82 -13.12
N LYS A 80 -0.45 5.67 -12.99
CA LYS A 80 -1.39 6.76 -13.26
C LYS A 80 -1.69 7.62 -12.03
N GLN A 81 -2.12 6.99 -10.94
CA GLN A 81 -2.58 7.66 -9.74
C GLN A 81 -1.99 6.98 -8.50
N VAL A 82 -1.67 7.79 -7.49
CA VAL A 82 -1.17 7.33 -6.20
C VAL A 82 -1.95 7.99 -5.07
N TRP A 83 -2.41 7.20 -4.10
CA TRP A 83 -2.91 7.66 -2.81
C TRP A 83 -1.87 7.30 -1.76
N PHE A 84 -1.29 8.32 -1.15
CA PHE A 84 -0.24 8.14 -0.16
C PHE A 84 -0.21 9.37 0.75
N ASN A 85 -0.77 9.23 1.96
CA ASN A 85 -0.87 10.28 2.96
C ASN A 85 0.50 10.63 3.54
N PHE A 86 1.25 11.49 2.83
CA PHE A 86 2.60 11.87 3.24
C PHE A 86 2.93 13.26 2.69
N PRO A 87 3.54 14.16 3.48
CA PRO A 87 3.99 15.44 2.95
C PRO A 87 5.04 15.24 1.86
N LYS A 88 5.25 16.22 0.98
CA LYS A 88 6.27 16.09 -0.10
C LYS A 88 7.68 15.86 0.44
N LYS A 89 7.92 16.26 1.68
CA LYS A 89 9.13 16.01 2.47
C LYS A 89 8.78 16.16 3.94
N GLU A 90 9.30 15.27 4.77
CA GLU A 90 9.23 15.34 6.24
C GLU A 90 10.66 15.32 6.82
N GLU A 91 10.90 16.07 7.91
CA GLU A 91 12.24 16.22 8.50
C GLU A 91 12.38 15.60 9.89
N THR A 92 11.38 14.85 10.35
CA THR A 92 11.47 14.11 11.62
C THR A 92 12.40 12.89 11.49
N ASP A 93 13.06 12.54 12.60
CA ASP A 93 13.89 11.33 12.74
C ASP A 93 13.03 10.10 13.14
N GLU A 94 11.72 10.16 12.91
CA GLU A 94 10.83 9.10 13.31
C GLU A 94 10.91 7.89 12.38
N TYR A 95 10.39 6.77 12.86
CA TYR A 95 10.42 5.50 12.15
C TYR A 95 9.74 5.59 10.77
N SER A 96 10.34 4.94 9.78
CA SER A 96 9.90 4.88 8.38
C SER A 96 9.68 6.21 7.64
N VAL A 97 9.94 7.36 8.26
CA VAL A 97 9.91 8.67 7.60
C VAL A 97 10.92 8.75 6.46
N ALA A 98 12.07 8.08 6.61
CA ALA A 98 13.05 7.94 5.54
C ALA A 98 12.48 7.21 4.30
N GLU A 99 11.67 6.16 4.51
CA GLU A 99 11.02 5.41 3.44
C GLU A 99 9.91 6.25 2.78
N GLY A 100 9.10 6.94 3.58
CA GLY A 100 8.11 7.88 3.07
C GLY A 100 8.72 9.00 2.22
N ASN A 101 9.82 9.59 2.69
CA ASN A 101 10.59 10.59 1.95
C ASN A 101 11.20 10.03 0.66
N GLU A 102 11.68 8.79 0.69
CA GLU A 102 12.19 8.12 -0.50
C GLU A 102 11.08 7.92 -1.54
N LEU A 103 9.92 7.40 -1.14
CA LEU A 103 8.78 7.25 -2.05
C LEU A 103 8.32 8.60 -2.60
N ALA A 104 8.16 9.61 -1.74
CA ALA A 104 7.79 10.97 -2.15
C ALA A 104 8.77 11.52 -3.21
N SER A 105 10.07 11.35 -3.00
CA SER A 105 11.12 11.78 -3.92
C SER A 105 11.04 11.05 -5.27
N LEU A 106 10.72 9.75 -5.26
CA LEU A 106 10.50 8.98 -6.48
C LEU A 106 9.28 9.49 -7.26
N LEU A 107 8.14 9.68 -6.57
CA LEU A 107 6.88 10.15 -7.17
C LEU A 107 7.00 11.55 -7.79
N LEU A 108 7.69 12.48 -7.11
CA LEU A 108 7.96 13.82 -7.64
C LEU A 108 8.82 13.80 -8.91
N GLY A 109 9.56 12.72 -9.15
CA GLY A 109 10.36 12.51 -10.35
C GLY A 109 9.64 11.82 -11.51
N ILE A 110 8.34 11.51 -11.37
CA ILE A 110 7.53 10.86 -12.41
C ILE A 110 6.65 11.91 -13.09
N ASP A 111 6.86 12.11 -14.39
CA ASP A 111 6.02 13.01 -15.17
C ASP A 111 4.61 12.44 -15.34
N GLY A 112 3.59 13.23 -15.00
CA GLY A 112 2.19 12.92 -15.25
C GLY A 112 1.48 12.04 -14.23
N VAL A 113 2.16 11.58 -13.16
CA VAL A 113 1.51 10.85 -12.06
C VAL A 113 0.63 11.79 -11.24
N CYS A 114 -0.60 11.36 -10.94
CA CYS A 114 -1.50 12.08 -10.03
C CYS A 114 -1.33 11.55 -8.61
N TRP A 115 -0.53 12.22 -7.79
CA TRP A 115 -0.38 11.90 -6.37
C TRP A 115 -1.37 12.71 -5.53
N ASN A 116 -2.31 12.02 -4.88
CA ASN A 116 -3.08 12.56 -3.76
C ASN A 116 -2.35 12.27 -2.46
N ASN A 117 -1.88 13.33 -1.81
CA ASN A 117 -1.11 13.26 -0.58
C ASN A 117 -1.92 13.52 0.69
N ASN A 118 -3.23 13.72 0.56
CA ASN A 118 -4.19 13.85 1.65
C ASN A 118 -5.54 13.29 1.21
N ILE A 119 -5.79 12.01 1.51
CA ILE A 119 -6.98 11.31 1.03
C ILE A 119 -8.25 11.67 1.80
N SER A 120 -8.16 12.37 2.93
CA SER A 120 -9.32 12.78 3.74
C SER A 120 -10.29 13.67 2.95
N GLU A 121 -9.80 14.40 1.95
CA GLU A 121 -10.63 15.17 1.01
C GLU A 121 -11.59 14.29 0.17
N LEU A 122 -11.29 12.98 0.07
CA LEU A 122 -12.11 11.99 -0.64
C LEU A 122 -13.01 11.17 0.30
N LEU A 123 -13.08 11.52 1.58
CA LEU A 123 -14.03 10.89 2.51
C LEU A 123 -15.45 10.99 1.93
N ASP A 124 -16.20 9.89 2.02
CA ASP A 124 -17.54 9.71 1.43
C ASP A 124 -17.64 9.82 -0.11
N SER A 125 -16.53 10.07 -0.81
CA SER A 125 -16.48 10.06 -2.26
C SER A 125 -16.35 8.63 -2.79
N THR A 126 -16.95 8.40 -3.95
CA THR A 126 -16.73 7.16 -4.72
C THR A 126 -15.84 7.48 -5.90
N ILE A 127 -14.67 6.86 -5.94
CA ILE A 127 -13.72 6.95 -7.06
C ILE A 127 -13.86 5.71 -7.92
N GLU A 128 -13.95 5.90 -9.23
CA GLU A 128 -14.12 4.79 -10.18
C GLU A 128 -12.80 4.50 -10.91
N VAL A 129 -12.39 3.24 -10.87
CA VAL A 129 -11.27 2.70 -11.65
C VAL A 129 -11.83 1.63 -12.58
N GLY A 130 -12.29 2.07 -13.76
CA GLY A 130 -13.14 1.24 -14.62
C GLY A 130 -14.44 0.87 -13.91
N ASP A 131 -14.75 -0.42 -13.84
CA ASP A 131 -15.96 -0.91 -13.15
C ASP A 131 -15.76 -1.12 -11.63
N MET A 132 -14.57 -0.82 -11.10
CA MET A 132 -14.29 -0.87 -9.67
C MET A 132 -14.65 0.46 -9.02
N LYS A 133 -15.44 0.40 -7.95
CA LYS A 133 -15.83 1.54 -7.11
C LYS A 133 -15.05 1.49 -5.82
N LEU A 134 -14.25 2.52 -5.56
CA LEU A 134 -13.45 2.66 -4.36
C LEU A 134 -14.06 3.75 -3.48
N ARG A 135 -14.29 3.44 -2.21
CA ARG A 135 -14.78 4.37 -1.20
C ARG A 135 -13.76 4.48 -0.09
N VAL A 136 -13.33 5.70 0.21
CA VAL A 136 -12.44 5.98 1.33
C VAL A 136 -13.28 6.02 2.61
N LEU A 137 -12.87 5.23 3.60
CA LEU A 137 -13.53 5.11 4.90
C LEU A 137 -12.73 5.79 6.02
N ALA A 138 -11.41 5.87 5.85
CA ALA A 138 -10.49 6.58 6.75
C ALA A 138 -9.26 7.04 5.95
N PRO A 139 -8.53 8.05 6.42
CA PRO A 139 -8.77 8.86 7.63
C PRO A 139 -9.95 9.82 7.48
N ASP A 140 -10.62 10.12 8.60
CA ASP A 140 -11.77 11.04 8.70
C ASP A 140 -11.38 12.47 9.10
N HIS A 141 -10.08 12.75 9.20
CA HIS A 141 -9.49 14.01 9.57
C HIS A 141 -8.32 14.35 8.64
N ASP A 142 -7.92 15.62 8.63
CA ASP A 142 -6.76 16.07 7.87
C ASP A 142 -5.48 15.46 8.47
N VAL A 143 -4.80 14.62 7.69
CA VAL A 143 -3.57 13.94 8.10
C VAL A 143 -2.35 14.86 8.18
N ALA A 144 -2.44 16.08 7.62
CA ALA A 144 -1.31 17.01 7.59
C ALA A 144 -0.81 17.42 8.99
N ASP A 145 -1.67 17.34 10.01
CA ASP A 145 -1.38 17.83 11.37
C ASP A 145 -0.99 16.72 12.37
N GLU A 146 -1.04 15.44 11.99
CA GLU A 146 -0.83 14.28 12.88
C GLU A 146 0.28 13.34 12.42
N TYR A 147 1.47 13.87 12.13
CA TYR A 147 2.64 13.02 11.92
C TYR A 147 3.12 12.45 13.28
N LYS A 148 2.71 11.22 13.59
CA LYS A 148 3.20 10.42 14.73
C LYS A 148 3.36 8.94 14.35
N PRO A 149 4.31 8.59 13.47
CA PRO A 149 4.75 7.21 13.31
C PRO A 149 5.17 6.62 14.66
N ASN A 150 4.69 5.41 14.93
CA ASN A 150 5.06 4.65 16.13
C ASN A 150 6.36 3.87 15.88
N ASN A 151 6.99 3.42 16.97
CA ASN A 151 7.98 2.36 16.85
C ASN A 151 7.26 1.07 16.44
N PRO A 152 7.86 0.26 15.54
CA PRO A 152 7.24 -0.97 15.12
C PRO A 152 7.17 -1.95 16.29
N ASP A 153 6.04 -2.61 16.42
CA ASP A 153 5.96 -3.92 17.03
C ASP A 153 5.82 -4.94 15.89
N GLU A 154 6.96 -5.39 15.34
CA GLU A 154 6.99 -6.55 14.42
C GLU A 154 6.73 -7.83 15.25
N LEU A 155 5.56 -7.91 15.89
CA LEU A 155 5.19 -9.00 16.77
C LEU A 155 4.88 -10.25 15.94
N GLY A 156 5.69 -11.29 16.12
CA GLY A 156 5.28 -12.68 15.90
C GLY A 156 5.12 -13.17 14.45
N VAL A 157 5.58 -12.44 13.42
CA VAL A 157 5.42 -12.87 12.01
C VAL A 157 6.74 -13.33 11.40
N TYR A 158 6.76 -14.56 10.86
CA TYR A 158 7.88 -15.10 10.09
C TYR A 158 7.56 -15.11 8.59
N PRO A 159 8.49 -14.71 7.70
CA PRO A 159 8.29 -14.73 6.25
C PRO A 159 7.86 -16.10 5.68
N GLU A 160 8.16 -17.18 6.40
CA GLU A 160 7.85 -18.57 6.05
C GLU A 160 6.41 -19.00 6.41
N ASP A 161 5.64 -18.17 7.12
CA ASP A 161 4.30 -18.49 7.60
C ASP A 161 3.28 -18.72 6.48
N TRP A 162 3.58 -18.26 5.27
CA TRP A 162 2.72 -18.41 4.09
C TRP A 162 2.34 -19.86 3.75
N HIS A 163 3.15 -20.82 4.21
CA HIS A 163 2.95 -22.24 3.98
C HIS A 163 2.54 -23.01 5.23
N VAL A 164 2.37 -22.31 6.35
CA VAL A 164 1.98 -22.87 7.63
C VAL A 164 0.46 -22.94 7.71
N ASN A 165 -0.07 -24.05 8.21
CA ASN A 165 -1.51 -24.19 8.42
C ASN A 165 -1.95 -23.29 9.58
N LEU A 166 -3.11 -22.65 9.46
CA LEU A 166 -3.66 -21.80 10.52
C LEU A 166 -3.72 -22.50 11.90
N ARG A 167 -4.00 -23.81 11.95
CA ARG A 167 -3.98 -24.58 13.21
C ARG A 167 -2.61 -24.54 13.89
N THR A 168 -1.55 -24.61 13.10
CA THR A 168 -0.17 -24.55 13.60
C THR A 168 0.18 -23.13 14.06
N LEU A 169 -0.34 -22.10 13.39
CA LEU A 169 -0.14 -20.72 13.84
C LEU A 169 -0.84 -20.46 15.18
N ILE A 170 -2.09 -20.91 15.33
CA ILE A 170 -2.89 -20.75 16.57
C ILE A 170 -2.16 -21.28 17.81
N ASP A 171 -1.50 -22.44 17.69
CA ASP A 171 -0.79 -23.06 18.81
C ASP A 171 0.52 -22.30 19.18
N ASN A 172 0.99 -21.38 18.34
CA ASN A 172 2.20 -20.58 18.52
C ASN A 172 1.90 -19.07 18.64
N VAL A 173 0.63 -18.68 18.79
CA VAL A 173 0.29 -17.28 19.07
C VAL A 173 0.76 -16.94 20.47
N ASP A 174 1.72 -16.03 20.56
CA ASP A 174 2.16 -15.41 21.80
C ASP A 174 1.42 -14.06 21.94
N ASP A 175 0.26 -14.08 22.58
CA ASP A 175 -0.59 -12.90 22.83
C ASP A 175 -0.18 -12.13 24.11
N ASP A 176 0.94 -12.51 24.75
CA ASP A 176 1.38 -11.87 26.00
C ASP A 176 2.05 -10.50 25.75
N ASP A 177 2.44 -10.20 24.50
CA ASP A 177 2.99 -8.90 24.07
C ASP A 177 1.94 -8.19 23.22
N MET A 178 1.18 -7.28 23.84
CA MET A 178 0.17 -6.48 23.15
C MET A 178 0.76 -5.14 22.75
N ASP A 179 0.56 -4.74 21.49
CA ASP A 179 0.93 -3.40 21.02
C ASP A 179 0.22 -2.33 21.88
N GLU A 180 1.01 -1.62 22.69
CA GLU A 180 0.57 -0.47 23.50
C GLU A 180 0.64 0.86 22.71
N GLY A 181 1.05 0.82 21.44
CA GLY A 181 1.12 1.94 20.53
C GLY A 181 -0.23 2.60 20.25
N GLY A 182 -0.21 3.89 19.91
CA GLY A 182 -1.41 4.58 19.43
C GLY A 182 -1.82 4.05 18.04
N PRO A 183 -3.09 4.18 17.63
CA PRO A 183 -3.49 3.78 16.27
C PRO A 183 -2.78 4.65 15.21
N ASN A 184 -2.45 4.06 14.06
CA ASN A 184 -1.92 4.80 12.91
C ASN A 184 -3.05 5.65 12.29
N SER A 185 -3.21 6.89 12.76
CA SER A 185 -4.33 7.76 12.38
C SER A 185 -4.31 8.19 10.91
N GLN A 186 -3.17 8.01 10.22
CA GLN A 186 -3.01 8.34 8.81
C GLN A 186 -3.39 7.21 7.85
N SER A 187 -3.69 6.01 8.37
CA SER A 187 -3.95 4.83 7.55
C SER A 187 -5.12 5.03 6.59
N ILE A 188 -4.89 4.69 5.31
CA ILE A 188 -5.94 4.68 4.29
C ILE A 188 -6.74 3.39 4.41
N ILE A 189 -8.03 3.51 4.74
CA ILE A 189 -8.97 2.38 4.72
C ILE A 189 -9.93 2.58 3.54
N ILE A 190 -10.02 1.58 2.66
CA ILE A 190 -10.83 1.66 1.44
C ILE A 190 -11.72 0.44 1.26
N LEU A 191 -12.96 0.67 0.85
CA LEU A 191 -13.86 -0.37 0.37
C LEU A 191 -13.84 -0.39 -1.16
N VAL A 192 -13.42 -1.51 -1.75
CA VAL A 192 -13.45 -1.76 -3.19
C VAL A 192 -14.62 -2.65 -3.54
N GLU A 193 -15.52 -2.17 -4.39
CA GLU A 193 -16.69 -2.91 -4.88
C GLU A 193 -16.65 -3.07 -6.39
N CYS A 194 -16.91 -4.28 -6.88
CA CYS A 194 -16.97 -4.56 -8.32
C CYS A 194 -17.85 -5.79 -8.61
N GLU A 195 -18.88 -5.62 -9.45
CA GLU A 195 -19.80 -6.70 -9.84
C GLU A 195 -20.39 -7.49 -8.64
N GLY A 196 -20.69 -6.78 -7.54
CA GLY A 196 -21.22 -7.39 -6.31
C GLY A 196 -20.18 -8.06 -5.40
N LYS A 197 -18.91 -8.13 -5.80
CA LYS A 197 -17.79 -8.51 -4.91
C LYS A 197 -17.30 -7.29 -4.14
N LYS A 198 -16.87 -7.50 -2.90
CA LYS A 198 -16.33 -6.44 -2.03
C LYS A 198 -15.00 -6.89 -1.43
N LEU A 199 -14.07 -5.96 -1.29
CA LEU A 199 -12.85 -6.07 -0.51
C LEU A 199 -12.79 -4.85 0.41
N LEU A 200 -12.59 -5.08 1.70
CA LEU A 200 -12.31 -4.05 2.70
C LEU A 200 -10.85 -4.24 3.12
#